data_AF-A0A536JB44-F1
#
_entry.id   AF-A0A536JB44-F1
#
_cell.length_a   1.000
_cell.length_b   1.000
_cell.length_c   1.000
_cell.angle_alpha   90.00
_cell.angle_beta   90.00
_cell.angle_gamma   90.00
#
_symmetry.space_group_name_H-M   'P 1'
#
loop_
_entity.id
_entity.type
_entity.pdbx_description
1 polymer ?
#
loop_
_entity_poly.entity_id
_entity_poly.type
_entity_poly.pdbx_seq_one_letter_code
_entity_poly.pdbx_strand_id
1 'polypeptide(L)'
;MFARILMASAVIAFFFIVVVTVAALQERDLPQSRVLAERNAQPTATEAAPSQAGVVARRAGSRSGYDRITSVEGGWSFEIPTAWSAASAPMGGGEIASFELGAAPVGGNAPAVDQLRMRVHLMTDYDLTPLETLAARDGPPGLLVGQTHTNVSGRDAIRTVRNAYVPAGSPFDQQRVIWDLRSPFLPDRIVVVEAWPADGPLAPEADHAMATFELFPVPPAPTVPKISRTNATARAAEYAGAFGTPGGSTAKLVLFKDYEKAQIAEAKRSGGPYTVGAMSDPDQLVWIVVVKGDFEELKGGGGPPGIGATPVQPPRLVWFTVIVNAIDGSVVNYTTGSRGDGPAWFDVLADRTH
;
A
#
# COMPACT_ATOMS: atom_id res chain seq x y z
N MET A 1 -1.03 -8.96 -42.34
CA MET A 1 -2.33 -8.24 -42.17
C MET A 1 -3.12 -8.75 -40.95
N PHE A 2 -3.13 -10.05 -40.64
CA PHE A 2 -3.86 -10.63 -39.51
C PHE A 2 -3.35 -10.27 -38.10
N ALA A 3 -2.06 -9.92 -37.93
CA ALA A 3 -1.52 -9.55 -36.61
C ALA A 3 -1.94 -8.15 -36.10
N ARG A 4 -2.31 -7.23 -37.01
CA ARG A 4 -2.74 -5.87 -36.63
C ARG A 4 -4.20 -5.79 -36.19
N ILE A 5 -5.04 -6.76 -36.60
CA ILE A 5 -6.46 -6.81 -36.23
C ILE A 5 -6.64 -7.39 -34.82
N LEU A 6 -5.79 -8.34 -34.39
CA LEU A 6 -5.83 -8.90 -33.03
C LEU A 6 -5.37 -7.90 -31.95
N MET A 7 -4.40 -7.03 -32.25
CA MET A 7 -3.98 -5.95 -31.32
C MET A 7 -5.06 -4.87 -31.18
N ALA A 8 -5.75 -4.49 -32.27
CA ALA A 8 -6.83 -3.51 -32.21
C ALA A 8 -8.03 -4.02 -31.38
N SER A 9 -8.37 -5.32 -31.48
CA SER A 9 -9.45 -5.93 -30.69
C SER A 9 -9.13 -6.03 -29.20
N ALA A 10 -7.87 -6.28 -28.83
CA ALA A 10 -7.45 -6.34 -27.43
C ALA A 10 -7.44 -4.96 -26.75
N VAL A 11 -7.06 -3.91 -27.49
CA VAL A 11 -7.06 -2.52 -26.98
C VAL A 11 -8.50 -2.02 -26.80
N ILE A 12 -9.41 -2.32 -27.73
CA ILE A 12 -10.83 -1.94 -27.61
C ILE A 12 -11.51 -2.68 -26.44
N ALA A 13 -11.20 -3.97 -26.23
CA ALA A 13 -11.72 -4.73 -25.09
C ALA A 13 -11.21 -4.19 -23.74
N PHE A 14 -9.95 -3.77 -23.66
CA PHE A 14 -9.38 -3.19 -22.43
C PHE A 14 -9.97 -1.80 -22.12
N PHE A 15 -10.17 -0.96 -23.14
CA PHE A 15 -10.84 0.34 -22.97
C PHE A 15 -12.32 0.20 -22.57
N PHE A 16 -13.05 -0.80 -23.09
CA PHE A 16 -14.42 -1.06 -22.66
C PHE A 16 -14.49 -1.53 -21.20
N ILE A 17 -13.54 -2.35 -20.73
CA ILE A 17 -13.50 -2.81 -19.34
C ILE A 17 -13.21 -1.64 -18.38
N VAL A 18 -12.27 -0.76 -18.72
CA VAL A 18 -11.94 0.40 -17.87
C VAL A 18 -13.08 1.43 -17.84
N VAL A 19 -13.72 1.72 -18.97
CA VAL A 19 -14.84 2.69 -19.03
C VAL A 19 -16.08 2.16 -18.32
N VAL A 20 -16.40 0.86 -18.42
CA VAL A 20 -17.53 0.26 -17.68
C VAL A 20 -17.24 0.17 -16.18
N THR A 21 -15.98 -0.03 -15.78
CA THR A 21 -15.59 -0.06 -14.36
C THR A 21 -15.68 1.35 -13.73
N VAL A 22 -15.33 2.40 -14.46
CA VAL A 22 -15.44 3.79 -13.98
C VAL A 22 -16.91 4.28 -13.99
N ALA A 23 -17.71 3.90 -14.98
CA ALA A 23 -19.13 4.26 -15.02
C ALA A 23 -19.95 3.53 -13.93
N ALA A 24 -19.65 2.25 -13.64
CA ALA A 24 -20.29 1.50 -12.55
C ALA A 24 -19.89 1.98 -11.14
N LEU A 25 -18.79 2.72 -11.02
CA LEU A 25 -18.39 3.39 -9.78
C LEU A 25 -19.05 4.76 -9.61
N GLN A 26 -19.48 5.42 -10.70
CA GLN A 26 -20.21 6.70 -10.63
C GLN A 26 -21.74 6.56 -10.46
N GLU A 27 -22.35 5.46 -10.89
CA GLU A 27 -23.80 5.23 -10.72
C GLU A 27 -24.21 4.66 -9.35
N ARG A 28 -23.26 4.42 -8.44
CA ARG A 28 -23.54 3.93 -7.07
C ARG A 28 -23.66 5.03 -6.02
N ASP A 29 -23.79 6.28 -6.43
CA ASP A 29 -24.22 7.34 -5.52
C ASP A 29 -25.71 7.20 -5.19
N LEU A 30 -25.94 6.75 -3.94
CA LEU A 30 -27.14 6.82 -3.07
C LEU A 30 -28.05 5.55 -3.05
N PRO A 31 -28.49 5.04 -1.87
CA PRO A 31 -28.50 5.64 -0.53
C PRO A 31 -27.93 4.69 0.56
N GLN A 32 -26.61 4.57 0.68
CA GLN A 32 -25.99 3.90 1.86
C GLN A 32 -25.29 4.89 2.81
N SER A 33 -25.05 6.12 2.35
CA SER A 33 -24.33 7.16 3.10
C SER A 33 -25.17 7.87 4.18
N ARG A 34 -26.51 7.78 4.16
CA ARG A 34 -27.36 8.44 5.17
C ARG A 34 -27.49 7.68 6.49
N VAL A 35 -27.50 6.35 6.46
CA VAL A 35 -27.76 5.54 7.67
C VAL A 35 -26.53 5.48 8.60
N LEU A 36 -25.33 5.71 8.08
CA LEU A 36 -24.09 5.86 8.87
C LEU A 36 -23.83 7.30 9.34
N ALA A 37 -24.33 8.31 8.61
CA ALA A 37 -24.12 9.72 8.97
C ALA A 37 -25.04 10.19 10.12
N GLU A 38 -26.26 9.68 10.23
CA GLU A 38 -27.24 10.16 11.22
C GLU A 38 -27.12 9.51 12.61
N ARG A 39 -26.33 8.44 12.79
CA ARG A 39 -26.10 7.83 14.13
C ARG A 39 -24.90 8.41 14.90
N ASN A 40 -24.07 9.22 14.26
CA ASN A 40 -22.93 9.90 14.91
C ASN A 40 -23.22 11.35 15.33
N ALA A 41 -24.45 11.83 15.15
CA ALA A 41 -24.86 13.18 15.53
C ALA A 41 -25.75 13.16 16.78
N GLN A 42 -25.15 13.04 17.96
CA GLN A 42 -25.66 13.68 19.18
C GLN A 42 -24.51 13.83 20.20
N PRO A 43 -24.28 15.03 20.79
CA PRO A 43 -22.98 15.44 21.28
C PRO A 43 -22.78 15.20 22.79
N THR A 44 -21.57 14.86 23.22
CA THR A 44 -21.13 15.16 24.60
C THR A 44 -19.64 15.54 24.64
N ALA A 45 -19.43 16.84 24.91
CA ALA A 45 -18.29 17.51 25.53
C ALA A 45 -16.84 17.22 25.08
N THR A 46 -16.31 18.16 24.29
CA THR A 46 -15.01 18.87 24.41
C THR A 46 -13.80 18.07 24.92
N GLU A 47 -12.94 17.59 24.01
CA GLU A 47 -11.50 17.96 23.93
C GLU A 47 -10.82 17.30 22.71
N ALA A 48 -9.88 18.03 22.11
CA ALA A 48 -8.96 17.68 21.02
C ALA A 48 -9.54 17.48 19.60
N ALA A 49 -9.16 18.43 18.73
CA ALA A 49 -9.37 18.41 17.29
C ALA A 49 -8.81 17.14 16.61
N PRO A 50 -9.35 16.72 15.44
CA PRO A 50 -8.75 15.65 14.66
C PRO A 50 -7.37 16.11 14.15
N SER A 51 -6.38 15.24 14.38
CA SER A 51 -4.98 15.35 14.01
C SER A 51 -4.72 15.86 12.59
N GLN A 52 -3.88 16.88 12.47
CA GLN A 52 -3.37 17.38 11.19
C GLN A 52 -2.72 16.25 10.37
N ALA A 53 -3.03 16.21 9.08
CA ALA A 53 -2.21 15.54 8.10
C ALA A 53 -0.81 16.18 8.11
N GLY A 54 0.22 15.37 8.38
CA GLY A 54 1.62 15.77 8.27
C GLY A 54 2.37 15.59 9.57
N VAL A 55 3.17 14.53 9.68
CA VAL A 55 4.27 14.51 10.65
C VAL A 55 5.50 13.83 10.04
N VAL A 56 6.05 14.44 9.00
CA VAL A 56 7.48 14.30 8.73
C VAL A 56 8.17 15.38 9.55
N ALA A 57 9.02 15.00 10.50
CA ALA A 57 9.68 15.97 11.36
C ALA A 57 10.60 16.86 10.54
N ARG A 58 10.61 18.16 10.82
CA ARG A 58 11.36 19.16 10.06
C ARG A 58 12.33 19.91 10.97
N ARG A 59 13.57 20.08 10.53
CA ARG A 59 14.60 20.91 11.17
C ARG A 59 15.40 21.66 10.12
N ALA A 60 16.12 22.71 10.51
CA ALA A 60 17.01 23.44 9.60
C ALA A 60 18.02 22.48 8.96
N GLY A 61 18.18 22.59 7.64
CA GLY A 61 19.15 21.83 6.85
C GLY A 61 20.57 22.36 6.99
N SER A 62 21.52 21.63 6.42
CA SER A 62 22.93 22.04 6.36
C SER A 62 23.17 23.20 5.40
N ARG A 63 22.30 23.36 4.39
CA ARG A 63 22.31 24.46 3.42
C ARG A 63 21.24 25.50 3.74
N SER A 64 21.60 26.79 3.65
CA SER A 64 20.64 27.89 3.79
C SER A 64 19.51 27.76 2.76
N GLY A 65 18.25 27.90 3.22
CA GLY A 65 17.05 27.75 2.39
C GLY A 65 16.57 26.29 2.24
N TYR A 66 17.18 25.35 2.94
CA TYR A 66 16.77 23.95 2.99
C TYR A 66 16.38 23.54 4.41
N ASP A 67 15.39 22.65 4.48
CA ASP A 67 15.03 21.94 5.69
C ASP A 67 15.37 20.46 5.54
N ARG A 68 15.87 19.85 6.62
CA ARG A 68 15.96 18.40 6.73
C ARG A 68 14.62 17.85 7.20
N ILE A 69 14.04 16.99 6.39
CA ILE A 69 12.82 16.24 6.71
C ILE A 69 13.18 14.82 7.16
N THR A 70 12.45 14.28 8.12
CA THR A 70 12.76 13.00 8.78
C THR A 70 11.51 12.17 9.04
N SER A 71 11.53 10.90 8.59
CA SER A 71 10.56 9.89 8.98
C SER A 71 11.20 8.94 10.00
N VAL A 72 10.81 9.07 11.26
CA VAL A 72 11.34 8.21 12.34
C VAL A 72 10.89 6.77 12.17
N GLU A 73 9.64 6.55 11.77
CA GLU A 73 9.08 5.21 11.52
C GLU A 73 9.69 4.55 10.28
N GLY A 74 10.03 5.34 9.26
CA GLY A 74 10.69 4.85 8.04
C GLY A 74 12.21 4.71 8.14
N GLY A 75 12.85 5.33 9.15
CA GLY A 75 14.30 5.28 9.34
C GLY A 75 15.09 6.05 8.28
N TRP A 76 14.54 7.14 7.74
CA TRP A 76 15.17 7.93 6.68
C TRP A 76 15.02 9.44 6.87
N SER A 77 15.99 10.20 6.34
CA SER A 77 15.93 11.67 6.26
C SER A 77 16.69 12.20 5.04
N PHE A 78 16.32 13.38 4.55
CA PHE A 78 17.07 14.14 3.55
C PHE A 78 16.67 15.61 3.56
N GLU A 79 17.37 16.44 2.79
CA GLU A 79 17.11 17.87 2.69
C GLU A 79 16.26 18.23 1.47
N ILE A 80 15.31 19.15 1.67
CA ILE A 80 14.46 19.75 0.63
C ILE A 80 14.42 21.27 0.79
N PRO A 81 14.13 22.04 -0.26
CA PRO A 81 13.91 23.48 -0.12
C PRO A 81 12.83 23.79 0.92
N THR A 82 13.06 24.80 1.76
CA THR A 82 12.15 25.17 2.87
C THR A 82 10.72 25.47 2.38
N ALA A 83 10.58 26.01 1.16
CA ALA A 83 9.29 26.35 0.55
C ALA A 83 8.46 25.14 0.09
N TRP A 84 9.01 23.92 0.13
CA TRP A 84 8.33 22.72 -0.37
C TRP A 84 7.45 22.08 0.69
N SER A 85 6.46 21.32 0.24
CA SER A 85 5.55 20.54 1.08
C SER A 85 6.07 19.13 1.34
N ALA A 86 5.79 18.59 2.53
CA ALA A 86 6.08 17.20 2.85
C ALA A 86 4.96 16.61 3.74
N ALA A 87 4.53 15.40 3.43
CA ALA A 87 3.52 14.65 4.17
C ALA A 87 3.96 13.21 4.40
N SER A 88 3.51 12.60 5.50
CA SER A 88 3.73 11.18 5.78
C SER A 88 2.95 10.31 4.81
N ALA A 89 3.54 9.19 4.40
CA ALA A 89 2.88 8.15 3.61
C ALA A 89 2.86 6.83 4.39
N PRO A 90 2.05 5.82 3.98
CA PRO A 90 2.02 4.51 4.62
C PRO A 90 3.42 3.87 4.81
N MET A 91 3.54 2.98 5.79
CA MET A 91 4.76 2.22 6.10
C MET A 91 5.98 3.08 6.44
N GLY A 92 5.76 4.29 6.98
CA GLY A 92 6.83 5.25 7.28
C GLY A 92 7.40 5.95 6.04
N GLY A 93 6.72 5.88 4.89
CA GLY A 93 7.08 6.61 3.68
C GLY A 93 6.80 8.12 3.76
N GLY A 94 6.99 8.81 2.64
CA GLY A 94 6.73 10.24 2.54
C GLY A 94 6.40 10.71 1.14
N GLU A 95 5.54 11.72 1.04
CA GLU A 95 5.25 12.47 -0.19
C GLU A 95 5.83 13.88 -0.02
N ILE A 96 6.58 14.33 -1.03
CA ILE A 96 7.25 15.63 -1.06
C ILE A 96 6.91 16.30 -2.38
N ALA A 97 6.62 17.60 -2.34
CA ALA A 97 6.33 18.34 -3.56
C ALA A 97 6.79 19.80 -3.49
N SER A 98 7.17 20.34 -4.65
CA SER A 98 7.42 21.77 -4.84
C SER A 98 6.14 22.63 -4.85
N PHE A 99 4.98 21.99 -4.65
CA PHE A 99 3.65 22.56 -4.64
C PHE A 99 2.85 21.98 -3.46
N GLU A 100 1.73 22.62 -3.13
CA GLU A 100 0.88 22.20 -2.01
C GLU A 100 0.28 20.80 -2.23
N LEU A 101 0.46 19.92 -1.24
CA LEU A 101 -0.13 18.58 -1.22
C LEU A 101 -1.57 18.69 -0.68
N GLY A 102 -2.55 18.88 -1.56
CA GLY A 102 -3.97 18.79 -1.19
C GLY A 102 -4.32 17.41 -0.61
N ALA A 103 -5.33 17.34 0.27
CA ALA A 103 -5.70 16.17 1.08
C ALA A 103 -6.12 14.88 0.33
N ALA A 104 -5.97 14.81 -0.99
CA ALA A 104 -6.14 13.59 -1.78
C ALA A 104 -4.76 12.95 -2.03
N PRO A 105 -4.63 11.62 -1.96
CA PRO A 105 -3.43 10.93 -2.42
C PRO A 105 -3.14 11.35 -3.86
N VAL A 106 -2.05 12.07 -4.09
CA VAL A 106 -1.65 12.61 -5.41
C VAL A 106 -1.19 11.49 -6.37
N GLY A 107 -1.51 10.22 -6.06
CA GLY A 107 -1.08 8.99 -6.73
C GLY A 107 -1.51 8.87 -8.20
N GLY A 108 -2.15 9.88 -8.78
CA GLY A 108 -2.48 9.94 -10.20
C GLY A 108 -2.28 11.31 -10.88
N ASN A 109 -1.96 12.38 -10.14
CA ASN A 109 -1.75 13.69 -10.75
C ASN A 109 -0.28 13.87 -11.09
N ALA A 110 -0.01 14.07 -12.37
CA ALA A 110 1.32 14.42 -12.84
C ALA A 110 1.67 15.86 -12.45
N PRO A 111 2.89 16.11 -11.98
CA PRO A 111 3.38 17.46 -11.77
C PRO A 111 3.47 18.24 -13.09
N ALA A 112 3.31 19.56 -13.02
CA ALA A 112 3.62 20.43 -14.15
C ALA A 112 5.13 20.40 -14.47
N VAL A 113 5.51 20.88 -15.66
CA VAL A 113 6.90 20.84 -16.14
C VAL A 113 7.86 21.61 -15.22
N ASP A 114 7.38 22.64 -14.54
CA ASP A 114 8.13 23.47 -13.58
C ASP A 114 7.99 23.02 -12.12
N GLN A 115 7.33 21.89 -11.88
CA GLN A 115 7.11 21.32 -10.56
C GLN A 115 7.96 20.05 -10.37
N LEU A 116 8.13 19.63 -9.12
CA LEU A 116 8.71 18.33 -8.77
C LEU A 116 7.88 17.67 -7.68
N ARG A 117 7.66 16.37 -7.83
CA ARG A 117 7.18 15.48 -6.79
C ARG A 117 8.26 14.45 -6.48
N MET A 118 8.49 14.18 -5.21
CA MET A 118 9.26 13.04 -4.75
C MET A 118 8.42 12.16 -3.83
N ARG A 119 8.64 10.85 -3.91
CA ARG A 119 8.00 9.86 -3.04
C ARG A 119 9.05 8.94 -2.46
N VAL A 120 9.08 8.82 -1.14
CA VAL A 120 9.76 7.72 -0.46
C VAL A 120 8.72 6.67 -0.12
N HIS A 121 8.92 5.46 -0.62
CA HIS A 121 8.09 4.31 -0.28
C HIS A 121 8.96 3.16 0.20
N LEU A 122 8.46 2.45 1.21
CA LEU A 122 9.09 1.25 1.71
C LEU A 122 8.31 0.06 1.16
N MET A 123 8.97 -0.78 0.38
CA MET A 123 8.38 -1.98 -0.20
C MET A 123 8.87 -3.21 0.53
N THR A 124 7.96 -4.12 0.86
CA THR A 124 8.33 -5.40 1.48
C THR A 124 9.10 -6.29 0.50
N ASP A 125 10.23 -6.84 0.94
CA ASP A 125 11.01 -7.84 0.21
C ASP A 125 11.58 -8.88 1.18
N TYR A 126 10.85 -9.98 1.35
CA TYR A 126 11.28 -11.09 2.22
C TYR A 126 12.25 -12.06 1.53
N ASP A 127 12.30 -12.06 0.20
CA ASP A 127 13.06 -13.02 -0.59
C ASP A 127 14.47 -12.49 -0.97
N LEU A 128 14.87 -11.32 -0.45
CA LEU A 128 16.15 -10.64 -0.74
C LEU A 128 16.44 -10.55 -2.24
N THR A 129 15.41 -10.19 -3.01
CA THR A 129 15.46 -10.13 -4.47
C THR A 129 16.62 -9.24 -4.93
N PRO A 130 17.43 -9.63 -5.95
CA PRO A 130 18.49 -8.76 -6.46
C PRO A 130 17.95 -7.36 -6.82
N LEU A 131 18.67 -6.30 -6.46
CA LEU A 131 18.18 -4.93 -6.62
C LEU A 131 17.87 -4.60 -8.10
N GLU A 132 18.64 -5.15 -9.03
CA GLU A 132 18.44 -4.99 -10.47
C GLU A 132 17.11 -5.59 -10.92
N THR A 133 16.72 -6.71 -10.30
CA THR A 133 15.44 -7.39 -10.58
C THR A 133 14.27 -6.59 -10.02
N LEU A 134 14.42 -6.01 -8.83
CA LEU A 134 13.42 -5.11 -8.23
C LEU A 134 13.24 -3.85 -9.09
N ALA A 135 14.33 -3.18 -9.43
CA ALA A 135 14.33 -1.98 -10.26
C ALA A 135 13.78 -2.22 -11.67
N ALA A 136 13.91 -3.45 -12.20
CA ALA A 136 13.32 -3.84 -13.48
C ALA A 136 11.79 -4.03 -13.43
N ARG A 137 11.21 -4.28 -12.24
CA ARG A 137 9.77 -4.55 -12.05
C ARG A 137 8.88 -3.32 -12.28
N ASP A 138 9.43 -2.12 -12.13
CA ASP A 138 8.66 -0.87 -12.17
C ASP A 138 8.28 -0.41 -13.58
N GLY A 139 7.32 -1.11 -14.18
CA GLY A 139 6.69 -0.75 -15.45
C GLY A 139 7.27 -1.44 -16.68
N PRO A 140 6.60 -1.34 -17.84
CA PRO A 140 6.96 -2.07 -19.06
C PRO A 140 8.42 -1.86 -19.47
N PRO A 141 9.13 -2.90 -19.96
CA PRO A 141 10.53 -2.78 -20.38
C PRO A 141 10.78 -1.68 -21.42
N GLY A 142 9.80 -1.40 -22.29
CA GLY A 142 9.90 -0.38 -23.33
C GLY A 142 9.94 1.07 -22.82
N LEU A 143 9.72 1.29 -21.51
CA LEU A 143 9.84 2.62 -20.90
C LEU A 143 11.22 2.85 -20.26
N LEU A 144 12.08 1.83 -20.17
CA LEU A 144 13.40 1.95 -19.57
C LEU A 144 14.31 2.81 -20.45
N VAL A 145 14.81 3.91 -19.90
CA VAL A 145 15.78 4.80 -20.56
C VAL A 145 17.19 4.41 -20.15
N GLY A 146 17.40 4.12 -18.87
CA GLY A 146 18.71 3.73 -18.36
C GLY A 146 18.64 3.16 -16.95
N GLN A 147 19.62 2.34 -16.61
CA GLN A 147 19.81 1.79 -15.28
C GLN A 147 21.30 1.79 -14.95
N THR A 148 21.65 2.29 -13.77
CA THR A 148 23.04 2.45 -13.33
C THR A 148 23.17 2.14 -11.85
N HIS A 149 24.27 1.49 -11.46
CA HIS A 149 24.67 1.40 -10.06
C HIS A 149 25.11 2.77 -9.56
N THR A 150 24.73 3.09 -8.32
CA THR A 150 25.12 4.32 -7.63
C THR A 150 25.32 4.05 -6.15
N ASN A 151 25.68 5.09 -5.40
CA ASN A 151 25.79 5.02 -3.95
C ASN A 151 24.89 6.07 -3.31
N VAL A 152 24.09 5.65 -2.33
CA VAL A 152 23.23 6.53 -1.53
C VAL A 152 23.47 6.19 -0.07
N SER A 153 23.81 7.19 0.76
CA SER A 153 24.10 6.99 2.19
C SER A 153 25.16 5.89 2.46
N GLY A 154 26.15 5.74 1.58
CA GLY A 154 27.18 4.69 1.71
C GLY A 154 26.71 3.28 1.32
N ARG A 155 25.52 3.14 0.74
CA ARG A 155 24.93 1.86 0.31
C ARG A 155 24.85 1.75 -1.19
N ASP A 156 24.99 0.52 -1.69
CA ASP A 156 24.71 0.21 -3.10
C ASP A 156 23.23 0.49 -3.39
N ALA A 157 22.99 1.12 -4.53
CA ALA A 157 21.67 1.51 -4.98
C ALA A 157 21.58 1.40 -6.50
N ILE A 158 20.40 1.06 -7.00
CA ILE A 158 20.12 1.08 -8.45
C ILE A 158 19.36 2.36 -8.77
N ARG A 159 19.95 3.19 -9.63
CA ARG A 159 19.29 4.36 -10.20
C ARG A 159 18.69 3.99 -11.55
N THR A 160 17.38 4.09 -11.67
CA THR A 160 16.62 3.75 -12.87
C THR A 160 15.94 4.99 -13.42
N VAL A 161 16.10 5.25 -14.72
CA VAL A 161 15.41 6.33 -15.44
C VAL A 161 14.40 5.72 -16.39
N ARG A 162 13.16 6.19 -16.34
CA ARG A 162 12.06 5.69 -17.16
C ARG A 162 11.24 6.82 -17.75
N ASN A 163 10.70 6.60 -18.96
CA ASN A 163 9.65 7.46 -19.52
C ASN A 163 8.31 7.14 -18.86
N ALA A 164 7.42 8.13 -18.80
CA ALA A 164 6.04 7.91 -18.38
C ALA A 164 5.27 7.03 -19.38
N TYR A 165 4.31 6.25 -18.89
CA TYR A 165 3.43 5.43 -19.72
C TYR A 165 2.29 6.27 -20.31
N VAL A 166 2.61 7.22 -21.19
CA VAL A 166 1.65 8.11 -21.85
C VAL A 166 2.03 8.33 -23.32
N PRO A 167 1.08 8.78 -24.17
CA PRO A 167 1.39 9.12 -25.55
C PRO A 167 2.47 10.21 -25.64
N ALA A 168 3.35 10.10 -26.64
CA ALA A 168 4.39 11.09 -26.90
C ALA A 168 3.79 12.50 -27.08
N GLY A 169 4.38 13.50 -26.42
CA GLY A 169 3.89 14.88 -26.43
C GLY A 169 2.70 15.16 -25.49
N SER A 170 2.29 14.17 -24.69
CA SER A 170 1.46 14.42 -23.52
C SER A 170 2.21 15.37 -22.56
N PRO A 171 1.53 16.28 -21.84
CA PRO A 171 2.17 17.06 -20.77
C PRO A 171 2.76 16.17 -19.66
N PHE A 172 2.39 14.88 -19.64
CA PHE A 172 2.85 13.88 -18.68
C PHE A 172 3.99 13.01 -19.24
N ASP A 173 4.42 13.24 -20.48
CA ASP A 173 5.52 12.55 -21.17
C ASP A 173 6.86 13.07 -20.65
N GLN A 174 7.09 12.83 -19.36
CA GLN A 174 8.24 13.28 -18.59
C GLN A 174 8.95 12.07 -17.98
N GLN A 175 10.26 12.20 -17.80
CA GLN A 175 11.04 11.13 -17.20
C GLN A 175 10.83 11.04 -15.69
N ARG A 176 10.97 9.83 -15.16
CA ARG A 176 11.04 9.52 -13.74
C ARG A 176 12.41 8.98 -13.43
N VAL A 177 12.93 9.34 -12.27
CA VAL A 177 14.13 8.73 -11.71
C VAL A 177 13.75 8.01 -10.42
N ILE A 178 14.21 6.77 -10.29
CA ILE A 178 13.91 5.88 -9.18
C ILE A 178 15.24 5.41 -8.60
N TRP A 179 15.37 5.46 -7.27
CA TRP A 179 16.49 4.89 -6.52
C TRP A 179 15.97 3.75 -5.65
N ASP A 180 16.44 2.55 -5.93
CA ASP A 180 16.19 1.34 -5.15
C ASP A 180 17.40 1.03 -4.28
N LEU A 181 17.22 0.98 -2.95
CA LEU A 181 18.29 0.67 -2.01
C LEU A 181 17.79 -0.11 -0.79
N ARG A 182 18.70 -0.82 -0.13
CA ARG A 182 18.39 -1.55 1.12
C ARG A 182 18.75 -0.73 2.34
N SER A 183 17.81 -0.64 3.28
CA SER A 183 18.13 -0.16 4.62
C SER A 183 18.84 -1.25 5.41
N PRO A 184 19.96 -0.95 6.10
CA PRO A 184 20.57 -1.91 7.02
C PRO A 184 19.75 -2.12 8.30
N PHE A 185 18.76 -1.26 8.55
CA PHE A 185 17.94 -1.27 9.76
C PHE A 185 16.57 -1.91 9.54
N LEU A 186 16.13 -2.03 8.28
CA LEU A 186 14.87 -2.66 7.86
C LEU A 186 15.17 -3.71 6.78
N PRO A 187 15.71 -4.89 7.16
CA PRO A 187 16.23 -5.87 6.21
C PRO A 187 15.15 -6.55 5.35
N ASP A 188 13.89 -6.46 5.78
CA ASP A 188 12.70 -6.96 5.08
C ASP A 188 12.04 -5.90 4.19
N ARG A 189 12.69 -4.74 4.01
CA ARG A 189 12.19 -3.64 3.19
C ARG A 189 13.23 -3.13 2.19
N ILE A 190 12.73 -2.71 1.04
CA ILE A 190 13.42 -1.87 0.08
C ILE A 190 12.97 -0.44 0.32
N VAL A 191 13.92 0.48 0.37
CA VAL A 191 13.62 1.90 0.28
C VAL A 191 13.64 2.26 -1.19
N VAL A 192 12.53 2.80 -1.67
CA VAL A 192 12.41 3.27 -3.05
C VAL A 192 12.10 4.75 -3.01
N VAL A 193 12.95 5.54 -3.65
CA VAL A 193 12.75 6.98 -3.82
C VAL A 193 12.46 7.26 -5.28
N GLU A 194 11.28 7.80 -5.59
CA GLU A 194 10.89 8.21 -6.93
C GLU A 194 10.87 9.73 -6.99
N ALA A 195 11.44 10.32 -8.04
CA ALA A 195 11.27 11.74 -8.37
C ALA A 195 10.74 11.90 -9.81
N TRP A 196 9.78 12.81 -9.97
CA TRP A 196 9.08 13.08 -11.22
C TRP A 196 8.67 14.56 -11.24
N PRO A 197 8.98 15.37 -12.28
CA PRO A 197 9.78 15.10 -13.48
C PRO A 197 11.29 15.03 -13.21
N ALA A 198 11.99 14.07 -13.81
CA ALA A 198 13.43 13.89 -13.69
C ALA A 198 14.24 14.65 -14.76
N ASP A 199 13.55 15.15 -15.78
CA ASP A 199 14.07 15.94 -16.91
C ASP A 199 13.61 17.41 -16.86
N GLY A 200 12.95 17.81 -15.77
CA GLY A 200 12.52 19.18 -15.51
C GLY A 200 13.59 20.08 -14.88
N PRO A 201 13.32 21.39 -14.75
CA PRO A 201 14.26 22.37 -14.20
C PRO A 201 14.57 22.15 -12.71
N LEU A 202 13.71 21.43 -11.98
CA LEU A 202 13.89 21.08 -10.57
C LEU A 202 14.59 19.74 -10.34
N ALA A 203 15.04 19.04 -11.39
CA ALA A 203 15.81 17.80 -11.26
C ALA A 203 17.05 17.91 -10.33
N PRO A 204 17.83 19.01 -10.33
CA PRO A 204 18.94 19.17 -9.39
C PRO A 204 18.54 19.13 -7.90
N GLU A 205 17.29 19.46 -7.56
CA GLU A 205 16.79 19.37 -6.19
C GLU A 205 16.55 17.92 -5.75
N ALA A 206 16.14 17.04 -6.68
CA ALA A 206 16.06 15.61 -6.44
C ALA A 206 17.45 15.01 -6.19
N ASP A 207 18.44 15.43 -6.98
CA ASP A 207 19.83 14.98 -6.82
C ASP A 207 20.41 15.47 -5.48
N HIS A 208 20.12 16.71 -5.05
CA HIS A 208 20.53 17.22 -3.72
C HIS A 208 19.87 16.43 -2.58
N ALA A 209 18.58 16.15 -2.68
CA ALA A 209 17.87 15.32 -1.72
C ALA A 209 18.52 13.94 -1.59
N MET A 210 18.86 13.28 -2.71
CA MET A 210 19.52 11.98 -2.69
C MET A 210 20.96 12.05 -2.18
N ALA A 211 21.69 13.13 -2.45
CA ALA A 211 23.04 13.35 -1.93
C ALA A 211 23.08 13.56 -0.40
N THR A 212 22.00 14.09 0.17
CA THR A 212 21.84 14.32 1.63
C THR A 212 21.04 13.23 2.34
N PHE A 213 20.68 12.18 1.61
CA PHE A 213 19.88 11.08 2.12
C PHE A 213 20.65 10.28 3.18
N GLU A 214 20.01 10.05 4.31
CA GLU A 214 20.56 9.32 5.44
C GLU A 214 19.58 8.25 5.89
N LEU A 215 20.12 7.06 6.18
CA LEU A 215 19.41 5.96 6.82
C LEU A 215 19.82 5.87 8.29
N PHE A 216 18.86 5.62 9.17
CA PHE A 216 19.10 5.47 10.61
C PHE A 216 18.21 4.39 11.24
N PRO A 217 18.56 3.86 12.43
CA PRO A 217 17.77 2.84 13.10
C PRO A 217 16.34 3.30 13.40
N VAL A 218 15.36 2.44 13.13
CA VAL A 218 13.97 2.68 13.54
C VAL A 218 13.72 2.25 14.99
N PRO A 219 12.71 2.82 15.67
CA PRO A 219 12.25 2.29 16.94
C PRO A 219 11.86 0.81 16.84
N PRO A 220 12.06 0.00 17.90
CA PRO A 220 11.66 -1.40 17.88
C PRO A 220 10.14 -1.54 17.72
N ALA A 221 9.73 -2.61 17.03
CA ALA A 221 8.32 -2.95 16.85
C ALA A 221 7.58 -3.05 18.19
N PRO A 222 6.33 -2.57 18.30
CA PRO A 222 5.53 -2.75 19.49
C PRO A 222 5.37 -4.24 19.86
N THR A 223 5.60 -4.57 21.13
CA THR A 223 5.42 -5.94 21.64
C THR A 223 4.15 -6.11 22.46
N VAL A 224 3.58 -5.00 22.94
CA VAL A 224 2.39 -5.00 23.81
C VAL A 224 1.18 -4.49 23.01
N PRO A 225 0.10 -5.27 22.90
CA PRO A 225 -1.13 -4.82 22.25
C PRO A 225 -1.85 -3.80 23.15
N LYS A 226 -2.44 -2.77 22.56
CA LYS A 226 -3.31 -1.81 23.29
C LYS A 226 -4.77 -2.28 23.35
N ILE A 227 -5.16 -3.17 22.45
CA ILE A 227 -6.48 -3.80 22.47
C ILE A 227 -6.35 -5.27 22.91
N SER A 228 -7.26 -5.72 23.78
CA SER A 228 -7.28 -7.10 24.25
C SER A 228 -7.67 -8.08 23.14
N ARG A 229 -7.31 -9.36 23.32
CA ARG A 229 -7.78 -10.46 22.44
C ARG A 229 -9.30 -10.46 22.33
N THR A 230 -10.01 -10.30 23.45
CA THR A 230 -11.47 -10.28 23.50
C THR A 230 -12.05 -9.15 22.66
N ASN A 231 -11.47 -7.94 22.75
CA ASN A 231 -11.93 -6.79 21.95
C ASN A 231 -11.65 -7.00 20.46
N ALA A 232 -10.49 -7.58 20.11
CA ALA A 232 -10.17 -7.91 18.73
C ALA A 232 -11.14 -8.97 18.15
N THR A 233 -11.46 -10.02 18.92
CA THR A 233 -12.44 -11.03 18.50
C THR A 233 -13.85 -10.47 18.34
N ALA A 234 -14.26 -9.55 19.23
CA ALA A 234 -15.56 -8.89 19.12
C ALA A 234 -15.65 -8.03 17.85
N ARG A 235 -14.63 -7.22 17.57
CA ARG A 235 -14.56 -6.42 16.34
C ARG A 235 -14.56 -7.27 15.06
N ALA A 236 -13.81 -8.37 15.07
CA ALA A 236 -13.79 -9.30 13.94
C ALA A 236 -15.15 -9.98 13.73
N ALA A 237 -15.82 -10.40 14.80
CA ALA A 237 -17.15 -11.00 14.73
C ALA A 237 -18.21 -9.98 14.27
N GLU A 238 -18.14 -8.73 14.73
CA GLU A 238 -18.99 -7.64 14.25
C GLU A 238 -18.81 -7.42 12.74
N TYR A 239 -17.56 -7.34 12.28
CA TYR A 239 -17.24 -7.20 10.86
C TYR A 239 -17.78 -8.37 10.02
N ALA A 240 -17.52 -9.61 10.45
CA ALA A 240 -18.02 -10.81 9.78
C ALA A 240 -19.56 -10.91 9.83
N GLY A 241 -20.19 -10.39 10.89
CA GLY A 241 -21.63 -10.34 11.08
C GLY A 241 -22.36 -9.52 10.01
N ALA A 242 -21.67 -8.59 9.34
CA ALA A 242 -22.22 -7.89 8.18
C ALA A 242 -22.46 -8.81 6.97
N PHE A 243 -21.85 -10.01 6.96
CA PHE A 243 -21.90 -10.98 5.85
C PHE A 243 -22.60 -12.30 6.22
N GLY A 244 -23.05 -12.46 7.47
CA GLY A 244 -23.71 -13.70 7.90
C GLY A 244 -23.73 -13.87 9.42
N THR A 245 -23.78 -15.12 9.88
CA THR A 245 -23.90 -15.46 11.30
C THR A 245 -22.58 -16.03 11.83
N PRO A 246 -21.84 -15.29 12.68
CA PRO A 246 -20.67 -15.80 13.39
C PRO A 246 -21.07 -16.89 14.39
N GLY A 247 -20.30 -17.97 14.47
CA GLY A 247 -20.48 -19.08 15.40
C GLY A 247 -19.34 -19.26 16.42
N GLY A 248 -18.15 -18.71 16.15
CA GLY A 248 -17.02 -18.75 17.08
C GLY A 248 -15.78 -18.05 16.52
N SER A 249 -14.78 -17.79 17.35
CA SER A 249 -13.55 -17.13 16.90
C SER A 249 -12.30 -17.62 17.63
N THR A 250 -11.20 -17.68 16.92
CA THR A 250 -9.84 -17.87 17.46
C THR A 250 -8.96 -16.72 17.01
N ALA A 251 -8.00 -16.32 17.85
CA ALA A 251 -7.17 -15.17 17.57
C ALA A 251 -5.73 -15.37 18.03
N LYS A 252 -4.77 -14.95 17.22
CA LYS A 252 -3.33 -14.93 17.54
C LYS A 252 -2.78 -13.52 17.38
N LEU A 253 -1.90 -13.11 18.31
CA LEU A 253 -1.16 -11.86 18.22
C LEU A 253 0.16 -12.11 17.47
N VAL A 254 0.39 -11.38 16.39
CA VAL A 254 1.59 -11.55 15.53
C VAL A 254 2.08 -10.20 15.00
N LEU A 255 3.29 -10.16 14.45
CA LEU A 255 3.64 -9.06 13.52
C LEU A 255 3.05 -9.34 12.16
N PHE A 256 2.73 -8.28 11.43
CA PHE A 256 2.20 -8.39 10.08
C PHE A 256 3.11 -9.21 9.16
N LYS A 257 4.43 -9.09 9.29
CA LYS A 257 5.39 -9.90 8.52
C LYS A 257 5.30 -11.40 8.77
N ASP A 258 4.97 -11.82 9.99
CA ASP A 258 4.84 -13.24 10.34
C ASP A 258 3.60 -13.81 9.63
N TYR A 259 2.51 -13.02 9.58
CA TYR A 259 1.32 -13.32 8.79
C TYR A 259 1.61 -13.39 7.28
N GLU A 260 2.28 -12.38 6.71
CA GLU A 260 2.58 -12.36 5.27
C GLU A 260 3.47 -13.54 4.86
N LYS A 261 4.48 -13.88 5.66
CA LYS A 261 5.33 -15.05 5.41
C LYS A 261 4.55 -16.36 5.42
N ALA A 262 3.60 -16.52 6.33
CA ALA A 262 2.74 -17.70 6.39
C ALA A 262 1.85 -17.81 5.13
N GLN A 263 1.27 -16.69 4.67
CA GLN A 263 0.49 -16.63 3.44
C GLN A 263 1.32 -16.92 2.19
N ILE A 264 2.52 -16.33 2.09
CA ILE A 264 3.46 -16.58 0.98
C ILE A 264 3.85 -18.06 0.93
N ALA A 265 4.17 -18.66 2.07
CA ALA A 265 4.55 -20.08 2.14
C ALA A 265 3.40 -20.98 1.65
N GLU A 266 2.16 -20.68 2.07
CA GLU A 266 0.99 -21.43 1.63
C GLU A 266 0.72 -21.27 0.13
N ALA A 267 0.80 -20.04 -0.39
CA ALA A 267 0.62 -19.80 -1.83
C ALA A 267 1.69 -20.52 -2.67
N LYS A 268 2.95 -20.48 -2.24
CA LYS A 268 4.05 -21.25 -2.86
C LYS A 268 3.76 -22.75 -2.82
N ARG A 269 3.22 -23.27 -1.72
CA ARG A 269 2.85 -24.69 -1.56
C ARG A 269 1.66 -25.10 -2.44
N SER A 270 0.65 -24.26 -2.56
CA SER A 270 -0.59 -24.55 -3.29
C SER A 270 -0.53 -24.19 -4.78
N GLY A 271 0.54 -23.54 -5.24
CA GLY A 271 0.62 -22.93 -6.57
C GLY A 271 -0.39 -21.78 -6.76
N GLY A 272 -0.86 -21.20 -5.65
CA GLY A 272 -1.86 -20.14 -5.67
C GLY A 272 -1.25 -18.75 -5.89
N PRO A 273 -2.03 -17.78 -6.39
CA PRO A 273 -1.58 -16.39 -6.44
C PRO A 273 -1.45 -15.82 -5.02
N TYR A 274 -0.43 -15.00 -4.79
CA TYR A 274 -0.36 -14.14 -3.61
C TYR A 274 0.19 -12.77 -4.00
N THR A 275 -0.38 -11.72 -3.43
CA THR A 275 0.10 -10.35 -3.60
C THR A 275 0.88 -9.94 -2.36
N VAL A 276 2.18 -9.72 -2.51
CA VAL A 276 3.06 -9.21 -1.45
C VAL A 276 2.90 -7.68 -1.33
N GLY A 277 2.80 -7.18 -0.10
CA GLY A 277 3.36 -5.88 0.27
C GLY A 277 2.61 -4.63 -0.19
N ALA A 278 1.36 -4.43 0.23
CA ALA A 278 0.71 -3.12 0.05
C ALA A 278 -0.27 -2.70 1.15
N MET A 279 -0.50 -3.51 2.19
CA MET A 279 -1.63 -3.26 3.09
C MET A 279 -1.24 -2.76 4.48
N SER A 280 -0.04 -3.07 4.98
CA SER A 280 0.38 -2.68 6.33
C SER A 280 1.89 -2.74 6.49
N ASP A 281 2.37 -2.04 7.51
CA ASP A 281 3.77 -2.05 7.91
C ASP A 281 4.17 -3.46 8.43
N PRO A 282 5.27 -4.08 7.95
CA PRO A 282 5.76 -5.40 8.38
C PRO A 282 5.92 -5.56 9.91
N ASP A 283 6.24 -4.46 10.60
CA ASP A 283 6.47 -4.41 12.05
C ASP A 283 5.23 -3.96 12.82
N GLN A 284 4.07 -3.84 12.16
CA GLN A 284 2.80 -3.60 12.81
C GLN A 284 2.36 -4.83 13.59
N LEU A 285 2.01 -4.60 14.86
CA LEU A 285 1.42 -5.63 15.72
C LEU A 285 -0.07 -5.78 15.38
N VAL A 286 -0.52 -6.99 15.07
CA VAL A 286 -1.89 -7.27 14.64
C VAL A 286 -2.45 -8.52 15.32
N TRP A 287 -3.76 -8.50 15.54
CA TRP A 287 -4.55 -9.69 15.83
C TRP A 287 -5.02 -10.29 14.52
N ILE A 288 -4.63 -11.53 14.26
CA ILE A 288 -5.24 -12.34 13.20
C ILE A 288 -6.37 -13.12 13.84
N VAL A 289 -7.61 -12.84 13.46
CA VAL A 289 -8.80 -13.47 14.02
C VAL A 289 -9.48 -14.33 12.96
N VAL A 290 -9.60 -15.63 13.22
CA VAL A 290 -10.43 -16.53 12.41
C VAL A 290 -11.81 -16.61 13.04
N VAL A 291 -12.81 -16.10 12.34
CA VAL A 291 -14.23 -16.17 12.71
C VAL A 291 -14.87 -17.30 11.91
N LYS A 292 -15.32 -18.35 12.60
CA LYS A 292 -16.12 -19.43 12.02
C LYS A 292 -17.58 -19.02 12.00
N GLY A 293 -18.33 -19.52 11.03
CA GLY A 293 -19.76 -19.25 10.95
C GLY A 293 -20.35 -19.68 9.63
N ASP A 294 -21.47 -19.06 9.32
CA ASP A 294 -22.20 -19.30 8.09
C ASP A 294 -22.44 -17.97 7.39
N PHE A 295 -21.69 -17.72 6.32
CA PHE A 295 -21.64 -16.43 5.64
C PHE A 295 -21.96 -16.54 4.15
N GLU A 296 -22.49 -15.45 3.61
CA GLU A 296 -22.74 -15.31 2.18
C GLU A 296 -21.43 -15.11 1.43
N GLU A 297 -21.31 -15.67 0.21
CA GLU A 297 -20.17 -15.36 -0.65
C GLU A 297 -20.20 -13.86 -0.99
N LEU A 298 -19.06 -13.19 -0.79
CA LEU A 298 -18.87 -11.83 -1.26
C LEU A 298 -19.03 -11.86 -2.78
N LYS A 299 -19.99 -11.09 -3.32
CA LYS A 299 -20.15 -10.93 -4.77
C LYS A 299 -18.89 -10.26 -5.36
N GLY A 300 -17.82 -11.03 -5.55
CA GLY A 300 -16.71 -10.69 -6.42
C GLY A 300 -17.26 -10.63 -7.84
N GLY A 301 -16.85 -9.63 -8.61
CA GLY A 301 -17.37 -9.31 -9.95
C GLY A 301 -17.19 -10.43 -10.98
N GLY A 302 -17.96 -11.50 -10.86
CA GLY A 302 -18.23 -12.43 -11.94
C GLY A 302 -18.98 -11.66 -13.01
N GLY A 303 -18.43 -11.62 -14.22
CA GLY A 303 -19.11 -11.06 -15.37
C GLY A 303 -20.51 -11.66 -15.54
N PRO A 304 -21.39 -10.97 -16.30
CA PRO A 304 -22.77 -11.41 -16.45
C PRO A 304 -22.81 -12.89 -16.87
N PRO A 305 -23.68 -13.71 -16.25
CA PRO A 305 -23.77 -15.13 -16.58
C PRO A 305 -24.01 -15.28 -18.08
N GLY A 306 -23.19 -16.11 -18.72
CA GLY A 306 -23.39 -16.47 -20.12
C GLY A 306 -24.79 -17.02 -20.33
N ILE A 307 -25.43 -16.66 -21.45
CA ILE A 307 -26.77 -17.13 -21.79
C ILE A 307 -26.75 -18.67 -21.77
N GLY A 308 -27.57 -19.28 -20.91
CA GLY A 308 -27.65 -20.73 -20.72
C GLY A 308 -26.91 -21.29 -19.50
N ALA A 309 -26.23 -20.46 -18.71
CA ALA A 309 -25.64 -20.89 -17.45
C ALA A 309 -26.73 -21.08 -16.38
N THR A 310 -26.81 -22.27 -15.79
CA THR A 310 -27.64 -22.52 -14.61
C THR A 310 -27.15 -21.62 -13.46
N PRO A 311 -28.03 -20.93 -12.73
CA PRO A 311 -27.64 -20.22 -11.52
C PRO A 311 -27.06 -21.23 -10.53
N VAL A 312 -25.74 -21.27 -10.41
CA VAL A 312 -25.08 -22.01 -9.34
C VAL A 312 -25.14 -21.10 -8.13
N GLN A 313 -25.82 -21.54 -7.07
CA GLN A 313 -25.78 -20.82 -5.81
C GLN A 313 -24.31 -20.79 -5.36
N PRO A 314 -23.74 -19.60 -5.15
CA PRO A 314 -22.36 -19.49 -4.68
C PRO A 314 -22.16 -20.30 -3.40
N PRO A 315 -21.05 -21.06 -3.25
CA PRO A 315 -20.78 -21.80 -2.04
C PRO A 315 -20.76 -20.88 -0.83
N ARG A 316 -21.42 -21.30 0.26
CA ARG A 316 -21.38 -20.55 1.53
C ARG A 316 -19.95 -20.51 2.06
N LEU A 317 -19.57 -19.39 2.65
CA LEU A 317 -18.30 -19.25 3.34
C LEU A 317 -18.45 -19.77 4.76
N VAL A 318 -17.46 -20.53 5.23
CA VAL A 318 -17.48 -21.19 6.54
C VAL A 318 -16.54 -20.52 7.55
N TRP A 319 -15.65 -19.65 7.07
CA TRP A 319 -14.82 -18.80 7.91
C TRP A 319 -14.41 -17.49 7.24
N PHE A 320 -14.15 -16.47 8.07
CA PHE A 320 -13.45 -15.24 7.77
C PHE A 320 -12.16 -15.19 8.58
N THR A 321 -11.06 -14.77 7.96
CA THR A 321 -9.91 -14.24 8.69
C THR A 321 -10.01 -12.73 8.64
N VAL A 322 -10.01 -12.06 9.78
CA VAL A 322 -10.03 -10.60 9.90
C VAL A 322 -8.73 -10.16 10.57
N ILE A 323 -8.06 -9.17 9.99
CA ILE A 323 -6.84 -8.57 10.52
C ILE A 323 -7.25 -7.31 11.28
N VAL A 324 -6.99 -7.30 12.59
CA VAL A 324 -7.31 -6.18 13.47
C VAL A 324 -6.00 -5.57 14.00
N ASN A 325 -5.78 -4.29 13.76
CA ASN A 325 -4.60 -3.57 14.28
C ASN A 325 -4.59 -3.65 15.81
N ALA A 326 -3.49 -4.14 16.41
CA ALA A 326 -3.44 -4.36 17.86
C ALA A 326 -3.33 -3.06 18.69
N ILE A 327 -3.16 -1.91 18.05
CA ILE A 327 -2.96 -0.60 18.67
C ILE A 327 -4.25 0.22 18.71
N ASP A 328 -4.96 0.37 17.59
CA ASP A 328 -6.21 1.15 17.50
C ASP A 328 -7.46 0.27 17.33
N GLY A 329 -7.27 -0.95 16.84
CA GLY A 329 -8.33 -1.90 16.51
C GLY A 329 -9.13 -1.60 15.27
N SER A 330 -8.58 -0.81 14.36
CA SER A 330 -9.04 -0.76 12.98
C SER A 330 -8.95 -2.15 12.34
N VAL A 331 -9.95 -2.48 11.52
CA VAL A 331 -9.90 -3.65 10.64
C VAL A 331 -9.10 -3.26 9.41
N VAL A 332 -7.99 -3.98 9.18
CA VAL A 332 -7.02 -3.68 8.12
C VAL A 332 -7.39 -4.40 6.84
N ASN A 333 -7.73 -5.67 6.93
CA ASN A 333 -8.07 -6.52 5.80
C ASN A 333 -8.79 -7.78 6.28
N TYR A 334 -9.34 -8.54 5.34
CA TYR A 334 -9.90 -9.85 5.59
C TYR A 334 -9.63 -10.83 4.43
N THR A 335 -9.70 -12.12 4.72
CA THR A 335 -9.75 -13.20 3.72
C THR A 335 -10.83 -14.20 4.11
N THR A 336 -11.34 -14.96 3.15
CA THR A 336 -12.49 -15.85 3.37
C THR A 336 -12.22 -17.25 2.84
N GLY A 337 -12.93 -18.24 3.36
CA GLY A 337 -12.90 -19.58 2.80
C GLY A 337 -14.21 -20.33 2.95
N SER A 338 -14.45 -21.25 2.00
CA SER A 338 -15.64 -22.11 1.92
C SER A 338 -15.37 -23.55 2.34
N ARG A 339 -14.17 -23.86 2.84
CA ARG A 339 -13.76 -25.22 3.23
C ARG A 339 -12.94 -25.20 4.51
N GLY A 340 -13.08 -26.29 5.29
CA GLY A 340 -12.31 -26.53 6.51
C GLY A 340 -12.71 -25.64 7.69
N ASP A 341 -11.93 -25.76 8.77
CA ASP A 341 -12.12 -25.03 10.02
C ASP A 341 -11.39 -23.67 10.07
N GLY A 342 -10.65 -23.33 9.03
CA GLY A 342 -9.81 -22.14 8.96
C GLY A 342 -8.69 -22.34 7.95
N PRO A 343 -7.91 -21.30 7.67
CA PRO A 343 -6.78 -21.42 6.77
C PRO A 343 -5.61 -22.18 7.42
N ALA A 344 -5.00 -23.13 6.70
CA ALA A 344 -3.91 -23.96 7.21
C ALA A 344 -2.68 -23.15 7.68
N TRP A 345 -2.42 -21.99 7.04
CA TRP A 345 -1.32 -21.11 7.45
C TRP A 345 -1.56 -20.47 8.83
N PHE A 346 -2.79 -20.42 9.35
CA PHE A 346 -3.06 -19.85 10.66
C PHE A 346 -2.43 -20.69 11.77
N ASP A 347 -2.41 -22.02 11.61
CA ASP A 347 -1.89 -22.93 12.62
C ASP A 347 -0.38 -22.76 12.84
N VAL A 348 0.38 -22.40 11.80
CA VAL A 348 1.83 -22.18 11.88
C VAL A 348 2.22 -20.85 12.54
N LEU A 349 1.28 -19.92 12.73
CA LEU A 349 1.55 -18.66 13.41
C LEU A 349 1.83 -18.89 14.90
N ALA A 350 2.95 -18.34 15.39
CA ALA A 350 3.27 -18.30 16.80
C ALA A 350 2.53 -17.15 17.48
N ASP A 351 1.73 -17.46 18.49
CA ASP A 351 1.01 -16.44 19.26
C ASP A 351 1.94 -15.77 20.27
N ARG A 352 2.04 -14.44 20.20
CA ARG A 352 2.94 -13.62 21.01
C ARG A 352 2.43 -13.30 22.41
N THR A 353 1.25 -13.77 22.79
CA THR A 353 0.68 -13.53 24.13
C THR A 353 1.20 -14.47 25.23
N HIS A 354 2.09 -15.40 24.90
CA HIS A 354 2.55 -16.48 25.78
C HIS A 354 3.82 -16.13 26.54
#